data_AF-A0A7V0P2C5-F1
#
_entry.id   AF-A0A7V0P2C5-F1
#
_cell.length_a   1.000
_cell.length_b   1.000
_cell.length_c   1.000
_cell.angle_alpha   90.00
_cell.angle_beta   90.00
_cell.angle_gamma   90.00
#
_symmetry.space_group_name_H-M   'P 1'
#
loop_
_entity.id
_entity.type
_entity.pdbx_description
1 polymer ?
#
loop_
_entity_poly.entity_id
_entity_poly.type
_entity_poly.pdbx_seq_one_letter_code
_entity_poly.pdbx_strand_id
1 'polypeptide(L)' 'MRKMLKWLFILLAVLSIPVGFFIKHEHAVFFWDKIPSIEAIFGVIGAFLLILATAILTSFAQKKEDFYD' A
#
# COMPACT_ATOMS: atom_id res chain seq x y z
N MET A 1 8.48 -18.85 11.15
CA MET A 1 7.33 -18.58 10.25
C MET A 1 7.10 -17.10 9.93
N ARG A 2 6.88 -16.19 10.89
CA ARG A 2 6.61 -14.75 10.61
C ARG A 2 7.63 -14.04 9.71
N LYS A 3 8.94 -14.28 9.90
CA LYS A 3 9.99 -13.64 9.07
C LYS A 3 9.95 -14.13 7.61
N MET A 4 9.77 -15.43 7.40
CA MET A 4 9.70 -16.03 6.07
C MET A 4 8.47 -15.52 5.29
N LEU A 5 7.32 -15.42 5.97
CA LEU A 5 6.10 -14.92 5.34
C LEU A 5 6.21 -13.43 4.96
N LYS A 6 6.87 -12.61 5.80
CA LYS A 6 7.18 -11.21 5.48
C LYS A 6 8.07 -11.10 4.25
N TRP A 7 9.14 -11.89 4.18
CA TRP A 7 10.04 -11.89 3.03
C TRP A 7 9.36 -12.40 1.76
N LEU A 8 8.52 -13.43 1.87
CA LEU A 8 7.73 -13.93 0.75
C LEU A 8 6.74 -12.87 0.23
N PHE A 9 6.06 -12.16 1.14
CA PHE A 9 5.15 -11.08 0.77
C PHE A 9 5.89 -9.93 0.08
N ILE A 10 7.03 -9.49 0.63
CA ILE A 10 7.87 -8.46 0.00
C ILE A 10 8.33 -8.91 -1.38
N LEU A 11 8.79 -10.15 -1.50
CA LEU A 11 9.25 -10.71 -2.77
C LEU A 11 8.13 -10.72 -3.82
N LEU A 12 6.93 -11.18 -3.46
CA LEU A 12 5.76 -11.20 -4.34
C LEU A 12 5.34 -9.78 -4.75
N ALA A 13 5.34 -8.84 -3.82
CA ALA A 13 5.03 -7.43 -4.10
C ALA A 13 6.03 -6.83 -5.10
N VAL A 14 7.33 -7.07 -4.90
CA VAL A 14 8.39 -6.59 -5.80
C VAL A 14 8.29 -7.27 -7.17
N LEU A 15 8.02 -8.57 -7.23
CA LEU A 15 7.85 -9.31 -8.49
C LEU A 15 6.61 -8.91 -9.28
N SER A 16 5.58 -8.36 -8.63
CA SER A 16 4.39 -7.87 -9.35
C SER A 16 4.70 -6.66 -10.25
N ILE A 17 5.71 -5.86 -9.89
CA ILE A 17 6.08 -4.63 -10.60
C ILE A 17 6.57 -4.93 -12.03
N PRO A 18 7.55 -5.81 -12.29
CA PRO A 18 7.97 -6.11 -13.66
C PRO A 18 6.91 -6.85 -14.47
N VAL A 19 6.03 -7.64 -13.84
CA VAL A 19 4.94 -8.35 -14.54
C VAL A 19 4.00 -7.37 -15.24
N GLY A 20 3.71 -6.22 -14.62
CA GLY A 20 2.88 -5.17 -15.23
C GLY A 20 3.47 -4.55 -16.50
N PHE A 21 4.77 -4.67 -16.75
CA PHE A 21 5.40 -4.21 -18.01
C PHE A 21 5.20 -5.20 -19.17
N PHE A 22 4.98 -6.48 -18.89
CA PHE A 22 4.79 -7.52 -19.91
C PHE A 22 3.33 -7.64 -20.37
N ILE A 23 2.38 -7.05 -19.65
CA ILE A 23 0.96 -7.09 -19.98
C ILE A 23 0.65 -5.94 -20.95
N LYS A 24 0.15 -6.27 -22.15
CA LYS A 24 -0.31 -5.28 -23.12
C LYS A 24 -1.60 -4.62 -22.61
N HIS A 25 -1.59 -3.30 -22.47
CA HIS A 25 -2.74 -2.51 -22.06
C HIS A 25 -3.62 -2.19 -23.28
N GLU A 26 -4.25 -3.23 -23.84
CA GLU A 26 -5.02 -3.15 -25.11
C GLU A 26 -6.32 -2.34 -24.98
N HIS A 27 -6.82 -2.15 -23.75
CA HIS A 27 -8.04 -1.39 -23.43
C HIS A 27 -7.80 -0.29 -22.38
N ALA A 28 -6.76 0.52 -22.54
CA ALA A 28 -6.57 1.70 -21.70
C ALA A 28 -7.65 2.76 -22.02
N VAL A 29 -8.73 2.78 -21.25
CA VAL A 29 -9.82 3.77 -21.37
C VAL A 29 -9.35 5.12 -20.81
N PHE A 30 -8.53 5.10 -19.77
CA PHE A 30 -7.98 6.29 -19.13
C PHE A 30 -6.48 6.44 -19.37
N PHE A 31 -5.98 7.68 -19.30
CA PHE A 31 -4.57 7.98 -19.53
C PHE A 31 -3.63 7.25 -18.55
N TRP A 32 -4.08 7.04 -17.31
CA TRP A 32 -3.32 6.33 -16.27
C TRP A 32 -3.25 4.81 -16.48
N ASP A 33 -4.17 4.21 -17.24
CA ASP A 33 -4.12 2.79 -17.59
C ASP A 33 -2.98 2.48 -18.58
N LYS A 34 -2.33 3.50 -19.14
CA LYS A 34 -1.12 3.32 -19.95
C LYS A 34 0.15 3.15 -19.12
N ILE A 35 0.08 3.47 -17.83
CA ILE A 35 1.24 3.39 -16.94
C ILE A 35 1.29 1.95 -16.41
N PRO A 36 2.31 1.16 -16.79
CA PRO A 36 2.45 -0.19 -16.27
C PRO A 36 2.60 -0.13 -14.75
N SER A 37 1.94 -1.06 -14.05
CA SER A 37 2.04 -1.21 -12.60
C SER A 37 1.50 -0.03 -11.78
N ILE A 38 0.62 0.78 -12.38
CA ILE A 38 -0.06 1.90 -11.69
C ILE A 38 -0.84 1.44 -10.45
N GLU A 39 -1.44 0.25 -10.51
CA GLU A 39 -2.17 -0.37 -9.40
C GLU A 39 -1.29 -0.61 -8.18
N ALA A 40 -0.04 -1.05 -8.39
CA ALA A 40 0.91 -1.26 -7.31
C ALA A 40 1.29 0.06 -6.63
N ILE A 41 1.44 1.14 -7.41
CA ILE A 41 1.71 2.49 -6.90
C ILE A 41 0.53 2.97 -6.05
N PHE A 42 -0.70 2.86 -6.57
CA PHE A 42 -1.90 3.23 -5.82
C PHE A 42 -2.08 2.39 -4.56
N GLY A 43 -1.80 1.09 -4.62
CA GLY A 43 -1.86 0.20 -3.45
C GLY A 43 -0.88 0.61 -2.35
N VAL A 44 0.37 0.91 -2.70
CA VAL A 44 1.39 1.37 -1.73
C VAL A 44 1.02 2.73 -1.15
N ILE A 45 0.69 3.71 -2.00
CA ILE A 45 0.30 5.06 -1.54
C ILE A 45 -0.94 4.99 -0.67
N GLY A 46 -1.96 4.21 -1.07
CA GLY A 46 -3.18 4.01 -0.31
C GLY A 46 -2.92 3.40 1.07
N ALA A 47 -2.06 2.38 1.14
CA ALA A 47 -1.67 1.79 2.42
C ALA A 47 -0.96 2.81 3.33
N PHE A 48 -0.02 3.59 2.79
CA PHE A 48 0.65 4.66 3.53
C PHE A 48 -0.34 5.72 4.04
N LEU A 49 -1.29 6.16 3.19
CA LEU A 49 -2.32 7.12 3.57
C LEU A 49 -3.21 6.58 4.69
N LEU A 50 -3.59 5.30 4.65
CA LEU A 50 -4.37 4.67 5.73
C LEU A 50 -3.60 4.62 7.05
N ILE A 51 -2.32 4.27 7.01
CA ILE A 51 -1.46 4.28 8.20
C ILE A 51 -1.35 5.69 8.77
N LEU A 52 -1.13 6.69 7.92
CA LEU A 52 -1.02 8.08 8.31
C LEU A 52 -2.35 8.60 8.90
N ALA A 53 -3.48 8.32 8.25
CA ALA A 53 -4.80 8.70 8.73
C ALA A 53 -5.07 8.07 10.10
N THR A 54 -4.69 6.80 10.30
CA THR A 54 -4.83 6.11 11.58
C THR A 54 -3.94 6.74 12.65
N ALA A 55 -2.71 7.12 12.32
CA ALA A 55 -1.79 7.78 13.24
C ALA A 55 -2.32 9.16 13.69
N ILE A 56 -2.83 9.95 12.73
CA ILE A 56 -3.46 11.25 13.02
C ILE A 56 -4.69 11.03 13.90
N LEU A 57 -5.59 10.14 13.51
CA LEU A 57 -6.82 9.86 14.25
C LEU A 57 -6.50 9.37 15.67
N THR A 58 -5.48 8.53 15.84
CA THR A 58 -5.01 8.08 17.15
C THR A 58 -4.53 9.27 17.98
N SER A 59 -3.72 10.17 17.41
CA SER A 59 -3.27 11.38 18.11
C SER A 59 -4.40 12.32 18.53
N PHE A 60 -5.49 12.38 17.77
CA PHE A 60 -6.67 13.19 18.13
C PHE A 60 -7.63 12.47 19.09
N ALA A 61 -7.74 11.14 18.99
CA ALA A 61 -8.68 10.32 19.76
C ALA A 61 -8.08 9.78 21.07
N GLN A 62 -6.75 9.85 21.25
CA GLN A 62 -6.11 9.56 22.53
C GLN A 62 -6.52 10.62 23.55
N LYS A 63 -7.61 10.35 24.26
CA LYS A 63 -7.92 11.00 25.53
C LYS A 63 -6.73 10.72 26.47
N LYS A 64 -6.20 11.77 27.13
CA LYS A 64 -5.28 11.57 28.26
C LYS A 64 -6.06 10.84 29.35
N GLU A 65 -5.98 9.52 29.37
CA GLU A 65 -6.41 8.74 30.52
C GLU A 65 -5.25 8.77 31.51
N ASP A 66 -5.22 9.80 32.36
CA ASP A 66 -4.51 9.73 33.63
C ASP A 66 -5.27 8.72 34.51
N PHE A 67 -4.94 7.45 34.33
CA PHE A 67 -5.49 6.35 35.13
C PHE A 67 -4.90 6.30 36.55
N TYR A 68 -3.96 7.18 36.87
CA TYR A 68 -3.22 7.22 38.12
C TYR A 68 -3.09 8.64 38.72
N ASP A 69 -4.03 9.55 38.43
CA ASP A 69 -4.23 10.79 39.22
C ASP A 69 -5.47 10.68 40.13
#